data_AF-A0AAW1ILD1-F1
#
_entry.id   AF-A0AAW1ILD1-F1
#
_cell.length_a   1.000
_cell.length_b   1.000
_cell.length_c   1.000
_cell.angle_alpha   90.00
_cell.angle_beta   90.00
_cell.angle_gamma   90.00
#
_symmetry.space_group_name_H-M   'P 1'
#
loop_
_entity.id
_entity.type
_entity.pdbx_description
1 polymer ?
#
loop_
_entity_poly.entity_id
_entity_poly.type
_entity_poly.pdbx_seq_one_letter_code
_entity_poly.pdbx_strand_id
1 'polypeptide(L)'
;MLKRKFFIPSTFTSICCFCSLLFATLFFSFVYLHPRVTNNNYITTLNINTLKTRVISSSSKGVASDTVIDDFSKKADVNLTAPANNNDDVLRVQVLDSAVIELGLNSSSNDKVILNEKISNVTTTTNEEDVDEDEDYDLIPSLDVLSNPPWNCTREERIIWLKNKLDESKILKSTMKTRNFQKKIHAFLYKQGNITTAPPTTTVTANISDNNVTNCKVRVFLTWISPASLFGKRELLALESILKTHPDGCVMILSRTMDSKPGRSLLQPLIDLGYRILPIAPDFQYLFDKTPAQNWLDRLQAGEVDPGMVPITQNLSNLLRMVLLYKYGGVYLDTDIILLKSVSGLKNSIGIQSTDDKTRIWRTLNNAVLIFDKEHPLVWEFMVEFATTFDGFKWGFNGPYLTTRVVSKFVNNSLFQFNFMSPMAFYPIDWIRIPRLFEKPYKNGTTWAKVKFDEIDGQSYGIHLWNKQTRSLKIEKLSAMGRLISEHCIICQDVYDS
;
A
#
# COMPACT_ATOMS: atom_id res chain seq x y z
N MET A 1 72.02 7.20 21.38
CA MET A 1 72.74 8.06 20.42
C MET A 1 71.73 8.60 19.41
N LEU A 2 71.23 9.82 19.64
CA LEU A 2 71.60 11.05 18.90
C LEU A 2 71.27 10.97 17.40
N LYS A 3 70.18 11.59 16.95
CA LYS A 3 69.94 13.04 16.69
C LYS A 3 70.44 13.49 15.31
N ARG A 4 69.53 14.05 14.51
CA ARG A 4 69.59 15.35 13.76
C ARG A 4 68.53 15.32 12.65
N LYS A 5 67.80 16.38 12.29
CA LYS A 5 67.62 17.75 12.82
C LYS A 5 66.40 18.34 12.08
N PHE A 6 65.67 19.21 12.78
CA PHE A 6 64.57 20.07 12.35
C PHE A 6 64.89 20.97 11.15
N PHE A 7 63.85 21.41 10.42
CA PHE A 7 63.63 22.85 10.13
C PHE A 7 62.14 23.15 9.86
N ILE A 8 61.61 24.16 10.55
CA ILE A 8 60.36 24.90 10.28
C ILE A 8 60.80 26.34 9.91
N PRO A 9 60.15 27.00 8.94
CA PRO A 9 59.43 28.22 9.31
C PRO A 9 58.01 28.33 8.71
N SER A 10 57.13 28.85 9.55
CA SER A 10 55.83 29.50 9.31
C SER A 10 55.94 30.66 8.28
N THR A 11 54.93 31.05 7.48
CA THR A 11 53.63 31.64 7.84
C THR A 11 52.79 31.97 6.58
N PHE A 12 51.47 32.12 6.78
CA PHE A 12 50.45 32.89 6.02
C PHE A 12 49.36 32.16 5.17
N THR A 13 48.20 32.00 5.84
CA THR A 13 46.82 32.31 5.43
C THR A 13 46.07 31.54 4.34
N SER A 14 45.04 30.83 4.83
CA SER A 14 43.68 30.66 4.32
C SER A 14 43.48 29.95 2.97
N ILE A 15 43.02 28.70 3.01
CA ILE A 15 41.87 28.16 2.26
C ILE A 15 41.43 26.86 2.98
N CYS A 16 40.21 26.86 3.49
CA CYS A 16 39.57 25.73 4.16
C CYS A 16 39.13 24.64 3.18
N CYS A 17 39.17 23.39 3.68
CA CYS A 17 38.36 22.22 3.33
C CYS A 17 38.43 21.65 1.91
N PHE A 18 39.24 20.59 1.78
CA PHE A 18 39.15 19.60 0.71
C PHE A 18 37.94 18.66 0.90
N CYS A 19 37.11 18.61 -0.14
CA CYS A 19 36.26 17.53 -0.63
C CYS A 19 35.90 16.37 0.33
N SER A 20 34.71 16.50 0.92
CA SER A 20 33.80 15.38 1.16
C SER A 20 32.55 15.60 0.31
N LEU A 21 31.84 14.53 -0.05
CA LEU A 21 30.53 14.48 -0.73
C LEU A 21 30.53 14.39 -2.27
N LEU A 22 30.67 13.15 -2.77
CA LEU A 22 29.85 12.70 -3.89
C LEU A 22 28.40 12.56 -3.38
N PHE A 23 27.62 13.63 -3.50
CA PHE A 23 26.17 13.57 -3.40
C PHE A 23 25.62 13.03 -4.72
N ALA A 24 24.94 11.89 -4.66
CA ALA A 24 23.98 11.50 -5.67
C ALA A 24 22.78 12.46 -5.58
N THR A 25 22.75 13.48 -6.43
CA THR A 25 21.62 14.40 -6.60
C THR A 25 20.49 13.69 -7.34
N LEU A 26 19.48 13.22 -6.60
CA LEU A 26 18.13 13.00 -7.12
C LEU A 26 17.44 14.36 -7.23
N PHE A 27 17.34 14.89 -8.44
CA PHE A 27 16.55 16.10 -8.72
C PHE A 27 15.06 15.74 -8.74
N PHE A 28 14.26 16.36 -7.87
CA PHE A 28 12.80 16.34 -7.92
C PHE A 28 12.28 17.64 -8.54
N SER A 29 11.30 17.49 -9.42
CA SER A 29 10.58 18.52 -10.16
C SER A 29 9.52 19.24 -9.30
N PHE A 30 9.32 20.56 -9.46
CA PHE A 30 8.20 21.33 -8.90
C PHE A 30 7.51 22.18 -9.99
N VAL A 31 6.19 22.34 -9.89
CA VAL A 31 5.35 23.26 -10.69
C VAL A 31 4.70 24.27 -9.73
N TYR A 32 4.80 25.57 -10.03
CA TYR A 32 4.13 26.63 -9.27
C TYR A 32 3.15 27.41 -10.16
N LEU A 33 1.98 27.72 -9.63
CA LEU A 33 0.97 28.59 -10.23
C LEU A 33 0.91 29.91 -9.45
N HIS A 34 1.11 31.04 -10.12
CA HIS A 34 0.80 32.36 -9.57
C HIS A 34 -0.31 33.01 -10.40
N PRO A 35 -1.51 33.22 -9.84
CA PRO A 35 -2.52 34.02 -10.51
C PRO A 35 -2.14 35.51 -10.40
N ARG A 36 -1.98 36.19 -11.54
CA ARG A 36 -1.98 37.65 -11.61
C ARG A 36 -3.21 38.11 -12.37
N VAL A 37 -4.04 38.93 -11.73
CA VAL A 37 -5.20 39.56 -12.37
C VAL A 37 -4.77 40.92 -12.93
N THR A 38 -4.88 41.09 -14.23
CA THR A 38 -4.84 42.41 -14.88
C THR A 38 -5.92 42.48 -15.95
N ASN A 39 -6.82 43.46 -15.82
CA ASN A 39 -7.88 43.92 -16.74
C ASN A 39 -8.32 42.93 -17.85
N ASN A 40 -9.43 42.24 -17.58
CA ASN A 40 -10.31 41.51 -18.50
C ASN A 40 -9.71 40.37 -19.36
N ASN A 41 -8.49 39.92 -19.10
CA ASN A 41 -7.95 38.67 -19.66
C ASN A 41 -7.39 37.78 -18.53
N TYR A 42 -7.83 36.53 -18.45
CA TYR A 42 -7.24 35.54 -17.55
C TYR A 42 -5.94 35.03 -18.16
N ILE A 43 -4.81 35.50 -17.67
CA ILE A 43 -3.48 34.98 -18.04
C ILE A 43 -3.06 33.99 -16.96
N THR A 44 -2.95 32.71 -17.32
CA THR A 44 -2.38 31.69 -16.43
C THR A 44 -0.94 31.44 -16.87
N THR A 45 0.03 31.86 -16.06
CA THR A 45 1.45 31.61 -16.31
C THR A 45 1.86 30.33 -15.60
N LEU A 46 2.31 29.33 -16.36
CA LEU A 46 2.77 28.05 -15.83
C LEU A 46 4.31 28.06 -15.77
N ASN A 47 4.89 27.98 -14.57
CA ASN A 47 6.34 27.90 -14.41
C ASN A 47 6.73 26.44 -14.16
N ILE A 48 7.43 25.83 -15.12
CA ILE A 48 7.83 24.42 -15.07
C ILE A 48 9.36 24.33 -15.01
N ASN A 49 9.89 23.78 -13.91
CA ASN A 49 11.30 23.43 -13.80
C ASN A 49 11.43 21.90 -13.81
N THR A 50 11.40 21.28 -14.99
CA THR A 50 11.55 19.81 -15.13
C THR A 50 12.38 19.41 -16.35
N LEU A 51 13.11 18.30 -16.22
CA LEU A 51 13.82 17.64 -17.31
C LEU A 51 12.80 16.95 -18.23
N LYS A 52 12.62 17.51 -19.43
CA LYS A 52 11.71 17.10 -20.52
C LYS A 52 10.21 17.25 -20.22
N THR A 53 9.60 18.25 -20.86
CA THR A 53 8.15 18.47 -20.88
C THR A 53 7.61 18.39 -22.30
N ARG A 54 6.45 17.77 -22.48
CA ARG A 54 5.66 17.86 -23.71
C ARG A 54 4.33 18.52 -23.38
N VAL A 55 4.09 19.72 -23.91
CA VAL A 55 2.84 20.44 -23.71
C VAL A 55 1.93 20.17 -24.90
N ILE A 56 0.75 19.58 -24.67
CA ILE A 56 -0.24 19.30 -25.71
C ILE A 56 -1.51 20.08 -25.37
N SER A 57 -1.70 21.25 -25.96
CA SER A 57 -2.98 21.94 -25.89
C SER A 57 -3.92 21.38 -26.96
N SER A 58 -5.10 20.89 -26.58
CA SER A 58 -6.19 20.63 -27.53
C SER A 58 -7.35 21.57 -27.21
N SER A 59 -7.62 22.55 -28.08
CA SER A 59 -8.94 23.18 -28.12
C SER A 59 -9.79 22.47 -29.16
N SER A 60 -11.10 22.41 -28.93
CA SER A 60 -12.07 21.76 -29.82
C SER A 60 -12.16 22.41 -31.21
N LYS A 61 -11.54 23.59 -31.41
CA LYS A 61 -11.35 24.24 -32.72
C LYS A 61 -10.07 25.10 -32.74
N GLY A 62 -8.91 24.51 -33.05
CA GLY A 62 -7.67 25.28 -33.29
C GLY A 62 -6.40 24.44 -33.24
N VAL A 63 -5.42 24.78 -34.09
CA VAL A 63 -4.16 24.04 -34.32
C VAL A 63 -3.39 23.82 -33.03
N ALA A 64 -3.09 22.55 -32.70
CA ALA A 64 -2.17 22.20 -31.63
C ALA A 64 -0.74 22.57 -32.04
N SER A 65 -0.09 23.48 -31.31
CA SER A 65 1.34 23.71 -31.47
C SER A 65 2.12 22.68 -30.65
N ASP A 66 2.69 21.68 -31.32
CA ASP A 66 3.59 20.69 -30.71
C ASP A 66 4.98 21.35 -30.59
N THR A 67 5.39 21.75 -29.39
CA THR A 67 6.73 22.30 -29.17
C THR A 67 7.53 21.32 -28.33
N VAL A 68 8.58 20.75 -28.92
CA VAL A 68 9.54 19.88 -28.23
C VAL A 68 10.78 20.70 -27.91
N ILE A 69 11.12 20.81 -26.63
CA ILE A 69 12.33 21.52 -26.17
C ILE A 69 13.32 20.47 -25.67
N ASP A 70 14.39 20.26 -26.44
CA ASP A 70 15.53 19.39 -26.11
C ASP A 70 16.76 20.27 -25.83
N ASP A 71 16.83 20.95 -24.67
CA ASP A 71 18.13 21.39 -24.15
C ASP A 71 18.13 21.73 -22.64
N PHE A 72 19.26 21.47 -21.98
CA PHE A 72 19.42 21.28 -20.52
C PHE A 72 19.52 22.57 -19.67
N SER A 73 19.21 23.76 -20.19
CA SER A 73 19.48 25.00 -19.42
C SER A 73 18.64 26.24 -19.72
N LYS A 74 17.37 26.14 -20.18
CA LYS A 74 16.53 27.34 -20.36
C LYS A 74 15.15 27.24 -19.72
N LYS A 75 14.76 28.32 -19.01
CA LYS A 75 13.37 28.62 -18.64
C LYS A 75 12.54 28.76 -19.91
N ALA A 76 11.37 28.11 -19.95
CA ALA A 76 10.37 28.34 -20.99
C ALA A 76 9.20 29.10 -20.38
N ASP A 77 8.94 30.30 -20.88
CA ASP A 77 7.72 31.06 -20.60
C ASP A 77 6.67 30.66 -21.64
N VAL A 78 5.65 29.89 -21.24
CA VAL A 78 4.53 29.51 -22.13
C VAL A 78 3.36 30.45 -21.84
N ASN A 79 3.05 31.34 -22.79
CA ASN A 79 1.89 32.23 -22.74
C ASN A 79 0.71 31.57 -23.47
N LEU A 80 -0.39 31.32 -22.75
CA LEU A 80 -1.64 30.85 -23.34
C LEU A 80 -2.72 31.91 -23.15
N THR A 81 -3.29 32.38 -24.26
CA THR A 81 -4.46 33.26 -24.30
C THR A 81 -5.67 32.45 -24.74
N ALA A 82 -6.70 32.35 -23.89
CA ALA A 82 -8.01 31.82 -24.27
C ALA A 82 -9.01 32.99 -24.43
N PRO A 83 -9.91 32.98 -25.44
CA PRO A 83 -10.98 33.97 -25.52
C PRO A 83 -11.97 33.76 -24.36
N ALA A 84 -12.27 34.83 -23.63
CA ALA A 84 -13.35 34.82 -22.67
C ALA A 84 -14.67 34.70 -23.44
N ASN A 85 -15.19 33.47 -23.58
CA ASN A 85 -16.60 33.09 -23.76
C ASN A 85 -16.67 31.66 -24.31
N ASN A 86 -16.62 30.65 -23.42
CA ASN A 86 -17.36 29.37 -23.49
C ASN A 86 -16.86 28.41 -22.40
N ASN A 87 -17.80 27.69 -21.76
CA ASN A 87 -17.58 26.89 -20.55
C ASN A 87 -16.97 25.48 -20.79
N ASP A 88 -16.39 25.19 -21.95
CA ASP A 88 -15.96 23.83 -22.33
C ASP A 88 -14.47 23.68 -22.69
N ASP A 89 -13.62 24.67 -22.40
CA ASP A 89 -12.18 24.58 -22.69
C ASP A 89 -11.41 23.88 -21.56
N VAL A 90 -10.83 22.70 -21.88
CA VAL A 90 -10.00 21.89 -20.97
C VAL A 90 -8.53 22.02 -21.37
N LEU A 91 -7.70 22.53 -20.46
CA LEU A 91 -6.24 22.56 -20.64
C LEU A 91 -5.64 21.24 -20.15
N ARG A 92 -4.97 20.49 -21.04
CA ARG A 92 -4.24 19.27 -20.68
C ARG A 92 -2.73 19.53 -20.72
N VAL A 93 -2.06 19.34 -19.59
CA VAL A 93 -0.60 19.43 -19.50
C VAL A 93 -0.08 18.06 -19.09
N GLN A 94 0.73 17.44 -19.95
CA GLN A 94 1.34 16.15 -19.67
C GLN A 94 2.78 16.35 -19.20
N VAL A 95 3.00 16.15 -17.90
CA VAL A 95 4.35 16.05 -17.34
C VAL A 95 4.68 14.56 -17.24
N LEU A 96 5.72 14.12 -17.93
CA LEU A 96 6.15 12.72 -17.83
C LEU A 96 6.71 12.49 -16.41
N ASP A 97 6.34 11.34 -15.84
CA ASP A 97 6.71 10.78 -14.53
C ASP A 97 5.98 11.22 -13.24
N SER A 98 4.91 12.04 -13.28
CA SER A 98 3.99 12.19 -12.12
C SER A 98 2.65 12.81 -12.52
N ALA A 99 1.60 11.98 -12.56
CA ALA A 99 0.17 12.32 -12.66
C ALA A 99 -0.31 13.17 -13.85
N VAL A 100 -1.47 12.80 -14.41
CA VAL A 100 -2.25 13.67 -15.31
C VAL A 100 -3.09 14.60 -14.43
N ILE A 101 -2.96 15.92 -14.62
CA ILE A 101 -3.79 16.92 -13.94
C ILE A 101 -4.78 17.45 -14.98
N GLU A 102 -6.08 17.21 -14.76
CA GLU A 102 -7.15 17.90 -15.49
C GLU A 102 -7.63 19.09 -14.65
N LEU A 103 -7.57 20.30 -15.23
CA LEU A 103 -8.11 21.50 -14.61
C LEU A 103 -9.39 21.89 -15.37
N GLY A 104 -10.54 21.72 -14.73
CA GLY A 104 -11.81 22.28 -15.20
C GLY A 104 -11.95 23.71 -14.71
N LEU A 105 -12.16 24.67 -15.62
CA LEU A 105 -12.54 26.03 -15.27
C LEU A 105 -14.07 26.09 -15.18
N ASN A 106 -14.62 26.31 -13.99
CA ASN A 106 -16.05 26.51 -13.82
C ASN A 106 -16.31 27.90 -13.23
N SER A 107 -17.07 28.72 -13.95
CA SER A 107 -17.53 30.03 -13.48
C SER A 107 -19.06 30.08 -13.49
N SER A 108 -19.70 29.98 -12.32
CA SER A 108 -20.94 30.72 -12.08
C SER A 108 -21.30 30.86 -10.61
N SER A 109 -21.71 32.09 -10.31
CA SER A 109 -22.30 32.73 -9.14
C SER A 109 -23.50 32.05 -8.46
N ASN A 110 -23.63 32.35 -7.16
CA ASN A 110 -24.85 32.52 -6.34
C ASN A 110 -26.13 31.76 -6.77
N ASP A 111 -26.54 30.76 -5.98
CA ASP A 111 -27.94 30.63 -5.54
C ASP A 111 -28.08 29.70 -4.32
N LYS A 112 -28.86 30.16 -3.33
CA LYS A 112 -29.31 29.37 -2.17
C LYS A 112 -30.46 28.47 -2.63
N VAL A 113 -30.35 27.16 -2.43
CA VAL A 113 -31.49 26.24 -2.54
C VAL A 113 -31.73 25.57 -1.19
N ILE A 114 -32.87 25.90 -0.59
CA ILE A 114 -33.46 25.25 0.59
C ILE A 114 -34.25 24.05 0.07
N LEU A 115 -34.01 22.85 0.61
CA LEU A 115 -34.87 21.68 0.39
C LEU A 115 -35.39 21.16 1.73
N ASN A 116 -36.72 21.25 1.89
CA ASN A 116 -37.49 20.82 3.04
C ASN A 116 -37.58 19.29 3.12
N GLU A 117 -37.45 18.77 4.34
CA GLU A 117 -37.73 17.39 4.72
C GLU A 117 -39.20 17.02 4.49
N LYS A 118 -39.43 15.82 3.94
CA LYS A 118 -40.74 15.16 4.01
C LYS A 118 -40.53 13.71 4.41
N ILE A 119 -40.66 13.48 5.72
CA ILE A 119 -40.65 12.17 6.37
C ILE A 119 -41.93 11.43 5.95
N SER A 120 -41.77 10.21 5.43
CA SER A 120 -42.87 9.25 5.31
C SER A 120 -42.49 7.99 6.09
N ASN A 121 -43.30 7.72 7.13
CA ASN A 121 -43.12 6.64 8.09
C ASN A 121 -43.35 5.28 7.42
N VAL A 122 -42.35 4.40 7.49
CA VAL A 122 -42.53 2.96 7.29
C VAL A 122 -41.97 2.26 8.52
N THR A 123 -42.86 1.81 9.40
CA THR A 123 -42.55 1.00 10.58
C THR A 123 -42.29 -0.43 10.13
N THR A 124 -41.07 -0.93 10.33
CA THR A 124 -40.77 -2.38 10.32
C THR A 124 -40.02 -2.71 11.60
N THR A 125 -40.71 -3.46 12.45
CA THR A 125 -40.19 -4.10 13.67
C THR A 125 -39.07 -5.07 13.32
N THR A 126 -37.88 -4.85 13.88
CA THR A 126 -36.77 -5.82 13.89
C THR A 126 -36.25 -5.96 15.31
N ASN A 127 -35.89 -7.19 15.66
CA ASN A 127 -35.59 -7.66 17.02
C ASN A 127 -34.35 -6.96 17.63
N GLU A 128 -34.38 -6.79 18.95
CA GLU A 128 -33.44 -6.00 19.78
C GLU A 128 -32.02 -6.59 19.97
N GLU A 129 -31.43 -7.28 18.98
CA GLU A 129 -30.04 -7.80 19.09
C GLU A 129 -28.99 -7.08 18.22
N ASP A 130 -29.38 -6.12 17.37
CA ASP A 130 -28.46 -5.42 16.44
C ASP A 130 -28.19 -3.93 16.78
N VAL A 131 -28.59 -3.46 17.97
CA VAL A 131 -28.76 -2.00 18.21
C VAL A 131 -27.46 -1.22 18.52
N ASP A 132 -26.29 -1.86 18.65
CA ASP A 132 -25.02 -1.17 19.00
C ASP A 132 -23.83 -1.39 18.02
N GLU A 133 -24.04 -1.87 16.78
CA GLU A 133 -22.95 -1.98 15.77
C GLU A 133 -22.77 -0.71 14.88
N ASP A 134 -23.50 0.38 15.15
CA ASP A 134 -23.69 1.51 14.22
C ASP A 134 -22.85 2.78 14.50
N GLU A 135 -21.86 2.75 15.41
CA GLU A 135 -20.99 3.91 15.67
C GLU A 135 -20.05 4.33 14.50
N ASP A 136 -20.04 3.59 13.37
CA ASP A 136 -19.11 3.81 12.26
C ASP A 136 -19.80 4.23 10.94
N TYR A 137 -21.08 4.64 10.99
CA TYR A 137 -21.80 5.18 9.82
C TYR A 137 -21.14 6.45 9.25
N ASP A 138 -20.32 7.14 10.05
CA ASP A 138 -19.60 8.37 9.67
C ASP A 138 -18.10 8.14 9.35
N LEU A 139 -17.71 6.94 8.91
CA LEU A 139 -16.46 6.77 8.16
C LEU A 139 -16.63 7.39 6.76
N ILE A 140 -16.66 8.73 6.74
CA ILE A 140 -16.46 9.55 5.54
C ILE A 140 -15.24 8.99 4.78
N PRO A 141 -15.23 8.98 3.43
CA PRO A 141 -14.23 8.30 2.60
C PRO A 141 -12.84 8.95 2.62
N SER A 142 -12.50 9.73 3.64
CA SER A 142 -11.22 10.40 3.71
C SER A 142 -10.14 9.46 4.20
N LEU A 143 -8.99 9.58 3.57
CA LEU A 143 -7.77 8.93 4.00
C LEU A 143 -7.43 9.41 5.43
N ASP A 144 -7.03 8.49 6.32
CA ASP A 144 -6.66 8.85 7.70
C ASP A 144 -5.57 9.94 7.70
N VAL A 145 -5.67 10.89 8.64
CA VAL A 145 -4.76 12.04 8.74
C VAL A 145 -3.28 11.63 8.81
N LEU A 146 -2.98 10.46 9.36
CA LEU A 146 -1.61 9.92 9.44
C LEU A 146 -1.05 9.41 8.10
N SER A 147 -1.86 9.41 7.05
CA SER A 147 -1.43 9.00 5.71
C SER A 147 -0.78 10.12 4.90
N ASN A 148 -0.86 11.37 5.37
CA ASN A 148 -0.35 12.54 4.67
C ASN A 148 0.65 13.32 5.53
N PRO A 149 1.82 12.74 5.84
CA PRO A 149 2.85 13.48 6.56
C PRO A 149 3.32 14.70 5.75
N PRO A 150 3.69 15.81 6.41
CA PRO A 150 4.09 17.03 5.73
C PRO A 150 5.42 16.83 4.99
N TRP A 151 5.48 17.44 3.81
CA TRP A 151 6.66 17.41 2.93
C TRP A 151 7.50 18.66 3.20
N ASN A 152 8.84 18.54 3.09
CA ASN A 152 9.78 19.66 3.16
C ASN A 152 9.71 20.47 4.47
N CYS A 153 9.78 19.80 5.61
CA CYS A 153 9.87 20.40 6.94
C CYS A 153 10.97 19.75 7.78
N THR A 154 11.34 20.37 8.90
CA THR A 154 12.31 19.88 9.87
C THR A 154 11.78 18.65 10.64
N ARG A 155 12.66 17.97 11.37
CA ARG A 155 12.26 16.83 12.23
C ARG A 155 11.35 17.27 13.35
N GLU A 156 11.64 18.41 13.94
CA GLU A 156 10.90 19.02 15.03
C GLU A 156 9.47 19.34 14.57
N GLU A 157 9.31 19.96 13.39
CA GLU A 157 8.00 20.27 12.80
C GLU A 157 7.19 19.00 12.49
N ARG A 158 7.81 17.92 11.99
CA ARG A 158 7.11 16.65 11.77
C ARG A 158 6.65 16.00 13.06
N ILE A 159 7.46 16.06 14.11
CA ILE A 159 7.10 15.53 15.42
C ILE A 159 5.92 16.33 16.00
N ILE A 160 5.94 17.65 15.89
CA ILE A 160 4.83 18.51 16.30
C ILE A 160 3.57 18.18 15.49
N TRP A 161 3.70 18.04 14.17
CA TRP A 161 2.59 17.61 13.32
C TRP A 161 2.02 16.27 13.76
N LEU A 162 2.87 15.26 14.00
CA LEU A 162 2.43 13.94 14.43
C LEU A 162 1.62 14.06 15.72
N LYS A 163 2.17 14.73 16.75
CA LYS A 163 1.51 14.94 18.03
C LYS A 163 0.13 15.58 17.88
N ASN A 164 0.01 16.61 17.03
CA ASN A 164 -1.26 17.27 16.76
C ASN A 164 -2.27 16.37 16.02
N LYS A 165 -1.80 15.42 15.19
CA LYS A 165 -2.65 14.55 14.37
C LYS A 165 -2.97 13.20 14.99
N LEU A 166 -2.30 12.79 16.06
CA LEU A 166 -2.57 11.53 16.76
C LEU A 166 -4.01 11.48 17.29
N ASP A 167 -4.49 12.54 17.92
CA ASP A 167 -5.85 12.61 18.49
C ASP A 167 -6.94 12.67 17.41
N GLU A 168 -6.61 13.20 16.23
CA GLU A 168 -7.52 13.24 15.08
C GLU A 168 -7.61 11.87 14.38
N SER A 169 -6.55 11.07 14.45
CA SER A 169 -6.46 9.79 13.77
C SER A 169 -7.53 8.80 14.26
N LYS A 170 -8.22 8.17 13.31
CA LYS A 170 -9.22 7.13 13.64
C LYS A 170 -8.58 5.74 13.65
N ILE A 171 -7.45 5.56 12.95
CA ILE A 171 -6.84 4.24 12.78
C ILE A 171 -6.31 3.62 14.07
N LEU A 172 -5.72 4.43 14.96
CA LEU A 172 -5.11 3.96 16.21
C LEU A 172 -6.09 3.91 17.38
N LYS A 173 -7.29 4.50 17.26
CA LYS A 173 -8.27 4.61 18.36
C LYS A 173 -8.91 3.28 18.70
N SER A 174 -8.80 2.83 19.94
CA SER A 174 -9.58 1.67 20.41
C SER A 174 -11.08 2.01 20.43
N THR A 175 -11.90 1.19 19.79
CA THR A 175 -13.37 1.30 19.77
C THR A 175 -14.00 0.03 20.35
N MET A 176 -15.31 0.01 20.58
CA MET A 176 -16.00 -1.23 20.97
C MET A 176 -15.77 -2.33 19.92
N LYS A 177 -15.86 -1.94 18.64
CA LYS A 177 -15.65 -2.82 17.49
C LYS A 177 -14.23 -3.39 17.43
N THR A 178 -13.19 -2.58 17.63
CA THR A 178 -11.81 -3.09 17.63
C THR A 178 -11.57 -3.99 18.85
N ARG A 179 -12.10 -3.67 20.04
CA ARG A 179 -11.96 -4.52 21.22
C ARG A 179 -12.58 -5.91 21.06
N ASN A 180 -13.55 -6.05 20.16
CA ASN A 180 -14.11 -7.36 19.76
C ASN A 180 -13.21 -8.16 18.81
N PHE A 181 -12.06 -7.64 18.39
CA PHE A 181 -11.13 -8.27 17.45
C PHE A 181 -10.78 -9.71 17.87
N GLN A 182 -10.32 -9.90 19.12
CA GLN A 182 -9.93 -11.21 19.62
C GLN A 182 -11.08 -12.22 19.55
N LYS A 183 -12.28 -11.81 19.97
CA LYS A 183 -13.48 -12.65 19.94
C LYS A 183 -13.85 -13.03 18.50
N LYS A 184 -13.89 -12.04 17.59
CA LYS A 184 -14.27 -12.24 16.18
C LYS A 184 -13.26 -13.14 15.44
N ILE A 185 -11.96 -12.88 15.57
CA ILE A 185 -10.93 -13.70 14.92
C ILE A 185 -10.90 -15.12 15.48
N HIS A 186 -11.08 -15.29 16.79
CA HIS A 186 -11.11 -16.61 17.41
C HIS A 186 -12.33 -17.41 16.94
N ALA A 187 -13.53 -16.82 16.94
CA ALA A 187 -14.74 -17.48 16.45
C ALA A 187 -14.65 -17.88 14.96
N PHE A 188 -13.91 -17.10 14.16
CA PHE A 188 -13.71 -17.40 12.75
C PHE A 188 -12.71 -18.54 12.50
N LEU A 189 -11.61 -18.58 13.26
CA LEU A 189 -10.52 -19.55 13.10
C LEU A 189 -10.68 -20.85 13.90
N TYR A 190 -11.50 -20.84 14.96
CA TYR A 190 -11.66 -21.97 15.87
C TYR A 190 -13.14 -22.25 16.08
N LYS A 191 -13.54 -23.53 15.99
CA LYS A 191 -14.91 -23.93 16.29
C LYS A 191 -15.13 -23.71 17.77
N GLN A 192 -16.22 -23.03 18.13
CA GLN A 192 -16.70 -23.09 19.51
C GLN A 192 -17.04 -24.55 19.83
N GLY A 193 -16.29 -25.18 20.72
CA GLY A 193 -16.78 -26.37 21.39
C GLY A 193 -18.04 -25.98 22.17
N ASN A 194 -19.02 -26.87 22.30
CA ASN A 194 -20.20 -26.64 23.14
C ASN A 194 -19.75 -26.30 24.56
N ILE A 195 -19.71 -25.01 24.91
CA ILE A 195 -19.53 -24.55 26.28
C ILE A 195 -20.89 -24.73 26.94
N THR A 196 -21.08 -25.85 27.63
CA THR A 196 -22.16 -25.99 28.60
C THR A 196 -21.95 -24.94 29.68
N THR A 197 -22.89 -24.01 29.79
CA THR A 197 -22.92 -22.93 30.76
C THR A 197 -23.07 -23.49 32.18
N ALA A 198 -21.95 -23.73 32.87
CA ALA A 198 -21.93 -23.84 34.32
C ALA A 198 -21.57 -22.46 34.92
N PRO A 199 -22.15 -22.05 36.07
CA PRO A 199 -21.96 -20.71 36.64
C PRO A 199 -20.50 -20.48 37.07
N PRO A 200 -20.01 -19.22 37.07
CA PRO A 200 -18.62 -18.93 37.34
C PRO A 200 -18.32 -19.08 38.82
N THR A 201 -17.63 -20.16 39.19
CA THR A 201 -16.86 -20.21 40.43
C THR A 201 -15.40 -20.45 40.09
N THR A 202 -14.61 -19.40 40.32
CA THR A 202 -13.16 -19.39 40.58
C THR A 202 -12.22 -20.09 39.58
N THR A 203 -11.40 -19.25 38.93
CA THR A 203 -10.11 -19.57 38.28
C THR A 203 -10.13 -20.75 37.30
N VAL A 204 -10.57 -20.47 36.07
CA VAL A 204 -10.29 -21.34 34.93
C VAL A 204 -9.08 -20.78 34.18
N THR A 205 -7.89 -21.31 34.46
CA THR A 205 -6.83 -21.39 33.44
C THR A 205 -7.37 -22.27 32.32
N ALA A 206 -7.92 -21.65 31.28
CA ALA A 206 -8.41 -22.37 30.11
C ALA A 206 -7.20 -22.90 29.33
N ASN A 207 -6.79 -24.13 29.66
CA ASN A 207 -6.01 -24.97 28.75
C ASN A 207 -6.93 -25.32 27.57
N ILE A 208 -6.98 -24.44 26.56
CA ILE A 208 -7.63 -24.72 25.29
C ILE A 208 -6.75 -25.76 24.59
N SER A 209 -7.12 -27.02 24.68
CA SER A 209 -6.56 -28.08 23.84
C SER A 209 -6.86 -27.78 22.37
N ASP A 210 -5.83 -27.79 21.51
CA ASP A 210 -5.82 -27.46 20.07
C ASP A 210 -6.73 -28.32 19.16
N ASN A 211 -7.68 -29.09 19.70
CA ASN A 211 -8.48 -30.07 18.94
C ASN A 211 -9.76 -29.51 18.28
N ASN A 212 -9.96 -28.19 18.23
CA ASN A 212 -11.18 -27.55 17.69
C ASN A 212 -10.90 -26.42 16.70
N VAL A 213 -9.98 -26.61 15.76
CA VAL A 213 -9.74 -25.63 14.68
C VAL A 213 -10.92 -25.68 13.67
N THR A 214 -11.42 -24.54 13.20
CA THR A 214 -12.25 -24.55 11.97
C THR A 214 -11.39 -25.06 10.81
N ASN A 215 -11.99 -25.70 9.82
CA ASN A 215 -11.27 -26.35 8.72
C ASN A 215 -10.71 -25.34 7.70
N CYS A 216 -9.93 -24.33 8.12
CA CYS A 216 -9.20 -23.45 7.22
C CYS A 216 -7.95 -24.19 6.73
N LYS A 217 -7.97 -24.73 5.51
CA LYS A 217 -6.76 -25.40 4.95
C LYS A 217 -5.59 -24.44 4.81
N VAL A 218 -5.88 -23.19 4.48
CA VAL A 218 -4.91 -22.08 4.43
C VAL A 218 -5.54 -20.85 5.08
N ARG A 219 -4.76 -20.15 5.90
CA ARG A 219 -5.13 -18.88 6.52
C ARG A 219 -4.39 -17.77 5.79
N VAL A 220 -5.14 -16.86 5.16
CA VAL A 220 -4.60 -15.73 4.39
C VAL A 220 -4.96 -14.43 5.07
N PHE A 221 -3.96 -13.57 5.26
CA PHE A 221 -4.10 -12.24 5.85
C PHE A 221 -3.81 -11.17 4.79
N LEU A 222 -4.74 -10.24 4.65
CA LEU A 222 -4.62 -9.03 3.86
C LEU A 222 -4.72 -7.81 4.78
N THR A 223 -4.08 -6.71 4.40
CA THR A 223 -4.23 -5.43 5.12
C THR A 223 -4.78 -4.36 4.20
N TRP A 224 -5.87 -3.72 4.60
CA TRP A 224 -6.44 -2.59 3.86
C TRP A 224 -6.73 -1.43 4.81
N ILE A 225 -5.86 -0.43 4.77
CA ILE A 225 -5.91 0.73 5.68
C ILE A 225 -6.53 1.98 5.00
N SER A 226 -6.90 1.84 3.73
CA SER A 226 -7.54 2.90 2.95
C SER A 226 -9.07 2.86 3.08
N PRO A 227 -9.80 3.92 2.64
CA PRO A 227 -11.25 3.89 2.50
C PRO A 227 -11.74 2.66 1.73
N ALA A 228 -12.91 2.14 2.10
CA ALA A 228 -13.52 0.99 1.40
C ALA A 228 -13.87 1.33 -0.06
N SER A 229 -14.19 2.59 -0.35
CA SER A 229 -14.44 3.09 -1.71
C SER A 229 -13.23 2.99 -2.65
N LEU A 230 -12.02 2.85 -2.10
CA LEU A 230 -10.80 2.63 -2.88
C LEU A 230 -10.45 1.15 -3.03
N PHE A 231 -11.18 0.24 -2.36
CA PHE A 231 -11.02 -1.20 -2.55
C PHE A 231 -11.67 -1.57 -3.88
N GLY A 232 -10.90 -1.38 -4.96
CA GLY A 232 -11.41 -1.36 -6.31
C GLY A 232 -11.46 -2.74 -6.96
N LYS A 233 -11.67 -2.72 -8.27
CA LYS A 233 -11.76 -3.92 -9.10
C LYS A 233 -10.50 -4.78 -9.02
N ARG A 234 -9.32 -4.17 -8.98
CA ARG A 234 -8.03 -4.90 -8.92
C ARG A 234 -7.86 -5.64 -7.60
N GLU A 235 -8.19 -5.00 -6.49
CA GLU A 235 -8.15 -5.62 -5.17
C GLU A 235 -9.19 -6.75 -5.04
N LEU A 236 -10.37 -6.59 -5.64
CA LEU A 236 -11.37 -7.66 -5.74
C LEU A 236 -10.85 -8.84 -6.59
N LEU A 237 -10.22 -8.58 -7.73
CA LEU A 237 -9.62 -9.62 -8.58
C LEU A 237 -8.48 -10.37 -7.87
N ALA A 238 -7.66 -9.66 -7.08
CA ALA A 238 -6.66 -10.28 -6.22
C ALA A 238 -7.32 -11.17 -5.15
N LEU A 239 -8.36 -10.69 -4.48
CA LEU A 239 -9.13 -11.49 -3.53
C LEU A 239 -9.76 -12.73 -4.19
N GLU A 240 -10.37 -12.57 -5.37
CA GLU A 240 -10.95 -13.68 -6.13
C GLU A 240 -9.90 -14.74 -6.47
N SER A 241 -8.69 -14.33 -6.85
CA SER A 241 -7.61 -15.27 -7.16
C SER A 241 -7.17 -16.11 -5.96
N ILE A 242 -7.17 -15.51 -4.76
CA ILE A 242 -6.91 -16.23 -3.51
C ILE A 242 -8.02 -17.26 -3.24
N LEU A 243 -9.28 -16.85 -3.41
CA LEU A 243 -10.44 -17.71 -3.15
C LEU A 243 -10.54 -18.86 -4.16
N LYS A 244 -10.18 -18.62 -5.43
CA LYS A 244 -10.15 -19.64 -6.47
C LYS A 244 -9.09 -20.70 -6.21
N THR A 245 -7.90 -20.29 -5.81
CA THR A 245 -6.77 -21.18 -5.50
C THR A 245 -6.93 -21.90 -4.16
N HIS A 246 -7.71 -21.31 -3.24
CA HIS A 246 -7.97 -21.83 -1.90
C HIS A 246 -9.47 -21.73 -1.53
N PRO A 247 -10.35 -22.54 -2.13
CA PRO A 247 -11.79 -22.49 -1.85
C PRO A 247 -12.16 -22.88 -0.41
N ASP A 248 -11.38 -23.77 0.21
CA ASP A 248 -11.49 -24.13 1.63
C ASP A 248 -10.58 -23.27 2.53
N GLY A 249 -10.06 -22.17 2.00
CA GLY A 249 -9.22 -21.21 2.70
C GLY A 249 -10.05 -20.23 3.53
N CYS A 250 -9.37 -19.53 4.43
CA CYS A 250 -9.95 -18.46 5.23
C CYS A 250 -9.17 -17.17 4.99
N VAL A 251 -9.85 -16.16 4.47
CA VAL A 251 -9.25 -14.86 4.18
C VAL A 251 -9.69 -13.85 5.25
N MET A 252 -8.72 -13.21 5.90
CA MET A 252 -8.95 -12.14 6.86
C MET A 252 -8.42 -10.83 6.29
N ILE A 253 -9.28 -9.82 6.21
CA ILE A 253 -8.93 -8.48 5.73
C ILE A 253 -8.87 -7.55 6.93
N LEU A 254 -7.66 -7.23 7.39
CA LEU A 254 -7.44 -6.33 8.51
C LEU A 254 -7.71 -4.90 8.04
N SER A 255 -8.89 -4.41 8.38
CA SER A 255 -9.42 -3.15 7.89
C SER A 255 -10.63 -2.69 8.66
N ARG A 256 -10.59 -1.46 9.19
CA ARG A 256 -11.77 -0.83 9.81
C ARG A 256 -12.86 -0.53 8.78
N THR A 257 -12.42 -0.09 7.60
CA THR A 257 -13.30 0.36 6.52
C THR A 257 -13.94 -0.83 5.80
N MET A 258 -13.23 -1.96 5.62
CA MET A 258 -13.87 -3.17 5.09
C MET A 258 -14.79 -3.85 6.12
N ASP A 259 -14.53 -3.69 7.43
CA ASP A 259 -15.42 -4.15 8.50
C ASP A 259 -16.61 -3.19 8.74
N SER A 260 -16.93 -2.29 7.80
CA SER A 260 -18.12 -1.43 7.82
C SER A 260 -19.24 -2.02 6.95
N LYS A 261 -20.46 -1.48 7.02
CA LYS A 261 -21.56 -1.89 6.13
C LYS A 261 -21.17 -1.78 4.64
N PRO A 262 -20.68 -0.62 4.12
CA PRO A 262 -20.21 -0.53 2.74
C PRO A 262 -19.12 -1.54 2.39
N GLY A 263 -18.15 -1.74 3.29
CA GLY A 263 -17.06 -2.69 3.11
C GLY A 263 -17.54 -4.14 3.00
N ARG A 264 -18.45 -4.55 3.89
CA ARG A 264 -19.06 -5.89 3.86
C ARG A 264 -19.93 -6.08 2.61
N SER A 265 -20.66 -5.05 2.17
CA SER A 265 -21.43 -5.10 0.92
C SER A 265 -20.55 -5.37 -0.31
N LEU A 266 -19.33 -4.85 -0.38
CA LEU A 266 -18.38 -5.16 -1.47
C LEU A 266 -17.97 -6.64 -1.50
N LEU A 267 -17.92 -7.29 -0.33
CA LEU A 267 -17.49 -8.68 -0.18
C LEU A 267 -18.66 -9.67 -0.27
N GLN A 268 -19.90 -9.20 -0.11
CA GLN A 268 -21.11 -10.02 -0.05
C GLN A 268 -21.27 -10.98 -1.24
N PRO A 269 -21.00 -10.58 -2.51
CA PRO A 269 -21.12 -11.51 -3.63
C PRO A 269 -20.22 -12.74 -3.52
N LEU A 270 -19.04 -12.61 -2.90
CA LEU A 270 -18.13 -13.73 -2.68
C LEU A 270 -18.54 -14.55 -1.45
N ILE A 271 -19.05 -13.90 -0.40
CA ILE A 271 -19.57 -14.56 0.80
C ILE A 271 -20.80 -15.42 0.46
N ASP A 272 -21.71 -14.90 -0.38
CA ASP A 272 -22.91 -15.60 -0.86
C ASP A 272 -22.57 -16.86 -1.68
N LEU A 273 -21.40 -16.87 -2.34
CA LEU A 273 -20.86 -18.04 -3.03
C LEU A 273 -20.25 -19.07 -2.05
N GLY A 274 -20.29 -18.82 -0.75
CA GLY A 274 -19.82 -19.73 0.30
C GLY A 274 -18.34 -19.55 0.70
N TYR A 275 -17.66 -18.54 0.17
CA TYR A 275 -16.27 -18.27 0.55
C TYR A 275 -16.16 -17.68 1.95
N ARG A 276 -15.13 -18.11 2.70
CA ARG A 276 -14.88 -17.65 4.07
C ARG A 276 -14.00 -16.41 4.08
N ILE A 277 -14.64 -15.24 4.12
CA ILE A 277 -13.99 -13.94 4.18
C ILE A 277 -14.40 -13.24 5.47
N LEU A 278 -13.42 -12.74 6.23
CA LEU A 278 -13.63 -11.95 7.42
C LEU A 278 -12.95 -10.58 7.28
N PRO A 279 -13.68 -9.52 6.89
CA PRO A 279 -13.21 -8.17 7.18
C PRO A 279 -13.27 -7.94 8.69
N ILE A 280 -12.19 -7.39 9.27
CA ILE A 280 -12.12 -7.19 10.72
C ILE A 280 -11.29 -5.95 11.07
N ALA A 281 -11.85 -5.09 11.92
CA ALA A 281 -11.17 -3.92 12.45
C ALA A 281 -10.03 -4.35 13.41
N PRO A 282 -8.75 -4.03 13.10
CA PRO A 282 -7.63 -4.42 13.97
C PRO A 282 -7.65 -3.65 15.29
N ASP A 283 -7.40 -4.37 16.38
CA ASP A 283 -7.01 -3.77 17.66
C ASP A 283 -5.49 -3.79 17.78
N PHE A 284 -4.86 -2.65 17.52
CA PHE A 284 -3.40 -2.54 17.51
C PHE A 284 -2.77 -2.78 18.88
N GLN A 285 -3.42 -2.32 19.96
CA GLN A 285 -2.93 -2.54 21.32
C GLN A 285 -2.92 -4.04 21.64
N TYR A 286 -4.01 -4.75 21.37
CA TYR A 286 -4.08 -6.20 21.56
C TYR A 286 -3.12 -6.97 20.65
N LEU A 287 -3.06 -6.61 19.36
CA LEU A 287 -2.23 -7.30 18.38
C LEU A 287 -0.74 -7.15 18.71
N PHE A 288 -0.32 -5.97 19.16
CA PHE A 288 1.09 -5.66 19.37
C PHE A 288 1.55 -6.05 20.78
N ASP A 289 0.63 -6.28 21.72
CA ASP A 289 0.93 -6.72 23.08
C ASP A 289 1.91 -7.90 23.11
N LYS A 290 2.95 -7.79 23.96
CA LYS A 290 4.01 -8.81 24.12
C LYS A 290 4.75 -9.12 22.83
N THR A 291 4.92 -8.13 21.96
CA THR A 291 5.78 -8.21 20.78
C THR A 291 6.67 -6.96 20.69
N PRO A 292 7.78 -7.00 19.92
CA PRO A 292 8.61 -5.81 19.72
C PRO A 292 7.86 -4.64 19.07
N ALA A 293 6.75 -4.92 18.37
CA ALA A 293 5.90 -3.92 17.75
C ALA A 293 5.26 -2.95 18.78
N GLN A 294 5.04 -3.41 20.02
CA GLN A 294 4.44 -2.61 21.10
C GLN A 294 5.28 -1.36 21.37
N ASN A 295 6.59 -1.52 21.53
CA ASN A 295 7.51 -0.41 21.80
C ASN A 295 7.47 0.66 20.68
N TRP A 296 7.34 0.24 19.41
CA TRP A 296 7.21 1.20 18.32
C TRP A 296 5.88 1.96 18.37
N LEU A 297 4.77 1.27 18.67
CA LEU A 297 3.46 1.89 18.81
C LEU A 297 3.41 2.87 19.99
N ASP A 298 3.95 2.48 21.14
CA ASP A 298 3.99 3.32 22.35
C ASP A 298 4.79 4.61 22.08
N ARG A 299 5.96 4.49 21.45
CA ARG A 299 6.78 5.65 21.05
C ARG A 299 6.10 6.50 19.98
N LEU A 300 5.38 5.90 19.04
CA LEU A 300 4.60 6.63 18.04
C LEU A 300 3.50 7.45 18.73
N GLN A 301 2.75 6.84 19.67
CA GLN A 301 1.69 7.48 20.43
C GLN A 301 2.22 8.57 21.39
N ALA A 302 3.44 8.41 21.92
CA ALA A 302 4.14 9.45 22.67
C ALA A 302 4.69 10.60 21.79
N GLY A 303 4.61 10.46 20.45
CA GLY A 303 5.19 11.41 19.51
C GLY A 303 6.72 11.45 19.56
N GLU A 304 7.36 10.32 19.85
CA GLU A 304 8.83 10.16 19.90
C GLU A 304 9.41 9.55 18.63
N VAL A 305 8.53 9.12 17.71
CA VAL A 305 8.89 8.61 16.39
C VAL A 305 8.80 9.75 15.40
N ASP A 306 9.88 10.00 14.65
CA ASP A 306 9.82 10.88 13.48
C ASP A 306 9.04 10.14 12.38
N PRO A 307 7.86 10.62 11.95
CA PRO A 307 7.04 9.92 10.98
C PRO A 307 7.66 9.91 9.57
N GLY A 308 8.64 10.77 9.30
CA GLY A 308 9.21 10.96 7.97
C GLY A 308 8.18 11.40 6.93
N MET A 309 8.30 10.90 5.70
CA MET A 309 7.48 11.29 4.54
C MET A 309 6.67 10.13 3.95
N VAL A 310 7.00 8.88 4.33
CA VAL A 310 6.24 7.70 3.98
C VAL A 310 5.01 7.64 4.89
N PRO A 311 3.79 7.46 4.34
CA PRO A 311 2.57 7.37 5.13
C PRO A 311 2.70 6.42 6.33
N ILE A 312 2.31 6.89 7.53
CA ILE A 312 2.34 6.04 8.74
C ILE A 312 1.43 4.83 8.55
N THR A 313 0.32 4.99 7.84
CA THR A 313 -0.59 3.89 7.48
C THR A 313 0.08 2.81 6.62
N GLN A 314 0.97 3.18 5.69
CA GLN A 314 1.77 2.22 4.93
C GLN A 314 2.79 1.50 5.83
N ASN A 315 3.44 2.23 6.73
CA ASN A 315 4.37 1.64 7.70
C ASN A 315 3.65 0.72 8.70
N LEU A 316 2.43 1.07 9.10
CA LEU A 316 1.60 0.25 9.95
C LEU A 316 1.20 -1.06 9.26
N SER A 317 0.91 -1.05 7.95
CA SER A 317 0.74 -2.29 7.17
C SER A 317 2.02 -3.14 7.10
N ASN A 318 3.20 -2.51 6.97
CA ASN A 318 4.49 -3.22 7.02
C ASN A 318 4.74 -3.89 8.38
N LEU A 319 4.33 -3.27 9.49
CA LEU A 319 4.46 -3.87 10.81
C LEU A 319 3.40 -4.96 11.05
N LEU A 320 2.15 -4.65 10.71
CA LEU A 320 1.00 -5.51 10.97
C LEU A 320 1.12 -6.86 10.27
N ARG A 321 1.66 -6.93 9.04
CA ARG A 321 1.88 -8.21 8.34
C ARG A 321 2.79 -9.18 9.11
N MET A 322 3.78 -8.65 9.81
CA MET A 322 4.73 -9.44 10.60
C MET A 322 4.08 -9.88 11.91
N VAL A 323 3.35 -8.98 12.57
CA VAL A 323 2.61 -9.28 13.81
C VAL A 323 1.56 -10.37 13.58
N LEU A 324 0.79 -10.29 12.48
CA LEU A 324 -0.24 -11.28 12.15
C LEU A 324 0.37 -12.67 11.96
N LEU A 325 1.45 -12.78 11.20
CA LEU A 325 2.15 -14.05 11.00
C LEU A 325 2.73 -14.58 12.30
N TYR A 326 3.32 -13.73 13.14
CA TYR A 326 3.83 -14.16 14.43
C TYR A 326 2.72 -14.68 15.35
N LYS A 327 1.57 -13.99 15.42
CA LYS A 327 0.46 -14.36 16.32
C LYS A 327 -0.38 -15.54 15.82
N TYR A 328 -0.55 -15.69 14.50
CA TYR A 328 -1.53 -16.63 13.93
C TYR A 328 -0.94 -17.65 12.94
N GLY A 329 0.30 -17.45 12.48
CA GLY A 329 0.89 -18.20 11.37
C GLY A 329 0.11 -18.03 10.06
N GLY A 330 0.54 -18.72 9.00
CA GLY A 330 -0.18 -18.76 7.72
C GLY A 330 0.50 -17.91 6.64
N VAL A 331 -0.33 -17.26 5.82
CA VAL A 331 0.08 -16.55 4.61
C VAL A 331 -0.32 -15.08 4.72
N TYR A 332 0.62 -14.18 4.48
CA TYR A 332 0.33 -12.77 4.24
C TYR A 332 0.54 -12.45 2.76
N LEU A 333 -0.41 -11.70 2.19
CA LEU A 333 -0.31 -11.15 0.82
C LEU A 333 -0.65 -9.65 0.84
N ASP A 334 0.09 -8.86 0.07
CA ASP A 334 -0.38 -7.53 -0.33
C ASP A 334 -1.66 -7.67 -1.18
N THR A 335 -2.54 -6.67 -1.13
CA THR A 335 -3.86 -6.70 -1.81
C THR A 335 -3.77 -6.58 -3.34
N ASP A 336 -2.55 -6.48 -3.88
CA ASP A 336 -2.25 -6.41 -5.30
C ASP A 336 -1.38 -7.61 -5.77
N ILE A 337 -1.48 -8.74 -5.08
CA ILE A 337 -0.98 -10.05 -5.53
C ILE A 337 -2.12 -10.84 -6.19
N ILE A 338 -1.95 -11.21 -7.46
CA ILE A 338 -2.80 -12.23 -8.10
C ILE A 338 -2.18 -13.60 -7.84
N LEU A 339 -2.90 -14.47 -7.14
CA LEU A 339 -2.47 -15.82 -6.84
C LEU A 339 -2.90 -16.78 -7.96
N LEU A 340 -1.93 -17.48 -8.54
CA LEU A 340 -2.11 -18.37 -9.70
C LEU A 340 -2.10 -19.85 -9.30
N LYS A 341 -1.47 -20.19 -8.17
CA LYS A 341 -1.37 -21.56 -7.67
C LYS A 341 -1.51 -21.63 -6.17
N SER A 342 -1.93 -22.81 -5.71
CA SER A 342 -2.03 -23.11 -4.27
C SER A 342 -0.68 -22.93 -3.58
N VAL A 343 -0.65 -22.14 -2.51
CA VAL A 343 0.53 -21.97 -1.63
C VAL A 343 0.50 -22.89 -0.40
N SER A 344 -0.45 -23.83 -0.34
CA SER A 344 -0.65 -24.73 0.81
C SER A 344 0.56 -25.62 1.13
N GLY A 345 1.40 -25.90 0.13
CA GLY A 345 2.64 -26.66 0.30
C GLY A 345 3.86 -25.84 0.71
N LEU A 346 3.74 -24.51 0.82
CA LEU A 346 4.84 -23.63 1.20
C LEU A 346 4.87 -23.43 2.71
N LYS A 347 6.08 -23.33 3.26
CA LYS A 347 6.31 -23.21 4.70
C LYS A 347 7.54 -22.36 4.97
N ASN A 348 7.42 -21.38 5.88
CA ASN A 348 8.50 -20.47 6.25
C ASN A 348 9.20 -19.91 5.01
N SER A 349 8.45 -19.35 4.06
CA SER A 349 8.92 -18.97 2.74
C SER A 349 8.96 -17.45 2.55
N ILE A 350 10.03 -16.96 1.92
CA ILE A 350 10.22 -15.56 1.54
C ILE A 350 10.55 -15.48 0.06
N GLY A 351 9.91 -14.56 -0.67
CA GLY A 351 10.20 -14.31 -2.07
C GLY A 351 11.42 -13.42 -2.32
N ILE A 352 12.29 -13.85 -3.22
CA ILE A 352 13.37 -13.03 -3.77
C ILE A 352 12.79 -12.09 -4.81
N GLN A 353 12.83 -10.78 -4.57
CA GLN A 353 12.38 -9.78 -5.54
C GLN A 353 13.40 -9.56 -6.67
N SER A 354 14.69 -9.53 -6.34
CA SER A 354 15.74 -9.35 -7.35
C SER A 354 17.03 -10.06 -6.98
N THR A 355 17.76 -10.50 -7.99
CA THR A 355 19.09 -11.09 -7.90
C THR A 355 20.13 -10.15 -8.47
N ASP A 356 21.37 -10.28 -8.03
CA ASP A 356 22.51 -9.69 -8.70
C ASP A 356 22.78 -10.43 -10.03
N ASP A 357 22.92 -9.70 -11.12
CA ASP A 357 23.02 -10.27 -12.47
C ASP A 357 24.28 -11.12 -12.68
N LYS A 358 25.36 -10.82 -11.94
CA LYS A 358 26.66 -11.48 -12.09
C LYS A 358 26.77 -12.71 -11.19
N THR A 359 26.48 -12.53 -9.91
CA THR A 359 26.67 -13.56 -8.89
C THR A 359 25.47 -14.49 -8.75
N ARG A 360 24.30 -14.08 -9.26
CA ARG A 360 23.01 -14.77 -9.08
C ARG A 360 22.58 -14.93 -7.62
N ILE A 361 23.25 -14.24 -6.70
CA ILE A 361 22.85 -14.15 -5.30
C ILE A 361 21.67 -13.17 -5.21
N TRP A 362 20.74 -13.43 -4.29
CA TRP A 362 19.62 -12.51 -4.04
C TRP A 362 20.14 -11.16 -3.54
N ARG A 363 19.54 -10.07 -4.04
CA ARG A 363 19.87 -8.69 -3.66
C ARG A 363 18.77 -8.06 -2.80
N THR A 364 17.52 -8.41 -3.08
CA THR A 364 16.37 -7.87 -2.36
C THR A 364 15.35 -8.97 -2.16
N LEU A 365 14.94 -9.11 -0.91
CA LEU A 365 13.78 -9.89 -0.50
C LEU A 365 12.61 -8.93 -0.28
N ASN A 366 11.39 -9.42 -0.49
CA ASN A 366 10.20 -8.59 -0.36
C ASN A 366 9.20 -9.24 0.62
N ASN A 367 8.51 -8.40 1.36
CA ASN A 367 7.53 -8.76 2.38
C ASN A 367 6.07 -8.62 1.92
N ALA A 368 5.83 -8.42 0.62
CA ALA A 368 4.50 -8.45 0.01
C ALA A 368 3.90 -9.86 -0.02
N VAL A 369 4.76 -10.89 0.06
CA VAL A 369 4.36 -12.27 0.28
C VAL A 369 5.25 -12.84 1.39
N LEU A 370 4.63 -13.27 2.48
CA LEU A 370 5.31 -13.92 3.60
C LEU A 370 4.49 -15.11 4.06
N ILE A 371 5.12 -16.27 4.19
CA ILE A 371 4.46 -17.51 4.62
C ILE A 371 5.24 -18.05 5.80
N PHE A 372 4.66 -18.04 6.99
CA PHE A 372 5.39 -18.42 8.20
C PHE A 372 4.51 -19.19 9.19
N ASP A 373 5.13 -20.11 9.90
CA ASP A 373 4.54 -20.70 11.08
C ASP A 373 4.33 -19.64 12.16
N LYS A 374 3.34 -19.89 13.02
CA LYS A 374 3.11 -19.10 14.22
C LYS A 374 4.39 -19.07 15.08
N GLU A 375 4.68 -17.91 15.67
CA GLU A 375 5.80 -17.68 16.59
C GLU A 375 7.20 -17.91 15.97
N HIS A 376 7.32 -17.92 14.63
CA HIS A 376 8.60 -18.15 13.99
C HIS A 376 9.65 -17.09 14.37
N PRO A 377 10.86 -17.47 14.82
CA PRO A 377 11.85 -16.55 15.40
C PRO A 377 12.36 -15.50 14.40
N LEU A 378 12.40 -15.82 13.10
CA LEU A 378 12.78 -14.82 12.08
C LEU A 378 11.75 -13.68 11.98
N VAL A 379 10.46 -13.97 12.19
CA VAL A 379 9.41 -12.96 12.16
C VAL A 379 9.50 -12.05 13.38
N TRP A 380 9.90 -12.61 14.53
CA TRP A 380 10.26 -11.82 15.71
C TRP A 380 11.38 -10.82 15.40
N GLU A 381 12.47 -11.29 14.79
CA GLU A 381 13.60 -10.43 14.40
C GLU A 381 13.20 -9.33 13.40
N PHE A 382 12.25 -9.59 12.50
CA PHE A 382 11.72 -8.53 11.64
C PHE A 382 11.02 -7.43 12.46
N MET A 383 10.24 -7.79 13.48
CA MET A 383 9.59 -6.81 14.36
C MET A 383 10.61 -6.04 15.21
N VAL A 384 11.66 -6.71 15.70
CA VAL A 384 12.77 -6.05 16.42
C VAL A 384 13.45 -5.01 15.52
N GLU A 385 13.83 -5.38 14.31
CA GLU A 385 14.46 -4.46 13.34
C GLU A 385 13.54 -3.28 13.02
N PHE A 386 12.23 -3.52 12.84
CA PHE A 386 11.26 -2.46 12.58
C PHE A 386 11.23 -1.46 13.73
N ALA A 387 11.08 -1.94 14.97
CA ALA A 387 10.92 -1.08 16.13
C ALA A 387 12.19 -0.28 16.49
N THR A 388 13.36 -0.87 16.22
CA THR A 388 14.66 -0.28 16.61
C THR A 388 15.28 0.60 15.53
N THR A 389 15.00 0.33 14.25
CA THR A 389 15.64 1.03 13.12
C THR A 389 14.70 1.86 12.27
N PHE A 390 13.42 1.98 12.65
CA PHE A 390 12.38 2.67 11.89
C PHE A 390 12.87 3.95 11.19
N ASP A 391 12.68 4.01 9.87
CA ASP A 391 12.99 5.18 9.05
C ASP A 391 11.78 5.52 8.18
N GLY A 392 11.03 6.54 8.58
CA GLY A 392 9.85 7.02 7.86
C GLY A 392 10.16 7.79 6.57
N PHE A 393 11.41 8.08 6.24
CA PHE A 393 11.76 8.86 5.05
C PHE A 393 12.02 7.98 3.83
N LYS A 394 12.63 6.82 4.04
CA LYS A 394 13.09 5.97 2.95
C LYS A 394 12.01 4.97 2.55
N TRP A 395 11.41 5.16 1.38
CA TRP A 395 10.47 4.19 0.82
C TRP A 395 11.14 2.81 0.70
N GLY A 396 10.46 1.76 1.19
CA GLY A 396 10.98 0.40 1.22
C GLY A 396 11.87 0.07 2.43
N PHE A 397 12.32 1.06 3.22
CA PHE A 397 13.23 0.83 4.34
C PHE A 397 12.65 -0.08 5.42
N ASN A 398 11.39 0.15 5.78
CA ASN A 398 10.65 -0.64 6.78
C ASN A 398 9.93 -1.87 6.18
N GLY A 399 10.13 -2.16 4.89
CA GLY A 399 9.47 -3.27 4.20
C GLY A 399 10.49 -4.23 3.54
N PRO A 400 10.65 -4.21 2.21
CA PRO A 400 11.58 -5.10 1.52
C PRO A 400 13.03 -4.96 2.00
N TYR A 401 13.51 -3.75 2.27
CA TYR A 401 14.89 -3.56 2.74
C TYR A 401 15.09 -4.03 4.17
N LEU A 402 14.07 -3.91 5.04
CA LEU A 402 14.09 -4.49 6.39
C LEU A 402 14.25 -6.00 6.31
N THR A 403 13.40 -6.65 5.50
CA THR A 403 13.43 -8.10 5.28
C THR A 403 14.80 -8.55 4.80
N THR A 404 15.35 -7.83 3.82
CA THR A 404 16.68 -8.09 3.27
C THR A 404 17.78 -7.97 4.33
N ARG A 405 17.77 -6.91 5.16
CA ARG A 405 18.77 -6.70 6.21
C ARG A 405 18.73 -7.80 7.27
N VAL A 406 17.54 -8.16 7.74
CA VAL A 406 17.38 -9.19 8.79
C VAL A 406 17.79 -10.56 8.27
N VAL A 407 17.31 -10.97 7.09
CA VAL A 407 17.71 -12.25 6.50
C VAL A 407 19.22 -12.30 6.25
N SER A 408 19.84 -11.22 5.80
CA SER A 408 21.31 -11.17 5.62
C SER A 408 22.08 -11.46 6.90
N LYS A 409 21.55 -11.06 8.07
CA LYS A 409 22.16 -11.33 9.38
C LYS A 409 22.04 -12.81 9.79
N PHE A 410 20.95 -13.48 9.38
CA PHE A 410 20.58 -14.81 9.91
C PHE A 410 20.58 -15.95 8.89
N VAL A 411 20.87 -15.69 7.61
CA VAL A 411 20.80 -16.70 6.53
C VAL A 411 21.68 -17.94 6.78
N ASN A 412 22.80 -17.77 7.50
CA ASN A 412 23.71 -18.87 7.85
C ASN A 412 23.44 -19.46 9.25
N ASN A 413 22.35 -19.07 9.90
CA ASN A 413 22.00 -19.52 11.24
C ASN A 413 20.87 -20.55 11.20
N SER A 414 21.20 -21.80 11.55
CA SER A 414 20.28 -22.93 11.51
C SER A 414 19.10 -22.82 12.48
N LEU A 415 19.12 -21.88 13.44
CA LEU A 415 17.99 -21.58 14.33
C LEU A 415 16.83 -20.89 13.60
N PHE A 416 17.09 -20.28 12.43
CA PHE A 416 16.10 -19.58 11.63
C PHE A 416 15.87 -20.35 10.33
N GLN A 417 15.06 -21.41 10.37
CA GLN A 417 14.79 -22.24 9.18
C GLN A 417 13.73 -21.59 8.28
N PHE A 418 14.11 -21.21 7.07
CA PHE A 418 13.20 -20.65 6.07
C PHE A 418 13.65 -21.01 4.66
N ASN A 419 12.75 -20.84 3.70
CA ASN A 419 12.92 -21.19 2.29
C ASN A 419 12.94 -19.92 1.43
N PHE A 420 13.94 -19.83 0.55
CA PHE A 420 13.96 -18.83 -0.50
C PHE A 420 13.09 -19.28 -1.67
N MET A 421 12.14 -18.44 -2.05
CA MET A 421 11.36 -18.60 -3.27
C MET A 421 12.01 -17.77 -4.37
N SER A 422 12.23 -18.38 -5.53
CA SER A 422 12.86 -17.70 -6.67
C SER A 422 12.05 -16.47 -7.10
N PRO A 423 12.63 -15.52 -7.87
CA PRO A 423 11.86 -14.41 -8.42
C PRO A 423 10.63 -14.88 -9.20
N MET A 424 10.75 -15.94 -9.99
CA MET A 424 9.62 -16.50 -10.75
C MET A 424 8.45 -16.95 -9.86
N ALA A 425 8.67 -17.26 -8.58
CA ALA A 425 7.59 -17.71 -7.71
C ALA A 425 6.53 -16.63 -7.43
N PHE A 426 6.95 -15.37 -7.20
CA PHE A 426 6.05 -14.28 -6.78
C PHE A 426 6.33 -12.93 -7.44
N TYR A 427 7.54 -12.75 -7.97
CA TYR A 427 8.02 -11.51 -8.60
C TYR A 427 8.60 -11.80 -10.00
N PRO A 428 7.84 -12.48 -10.89
CA PRO A 428 8.35 -12.90 -12.20
C PRO A 428 8.72 -11.72 -13.11
N ILE A 429 8.22 -10.53 -12.79
CA ILE A 429 8.57 -9.28 -13.44
C ILE A 429 8.69 -8.16 -12.38
N ASP A 430 9.73 -7.35 -12.51
CA ASP A 430 9.95 -6.22 -11.62
C ASP A 430 9.01 -5.05 -11.93
N TRP A 431 8.95 -4.13 -10.97
CA TRP A 431 8.13 -2.93 -11.01
C TRP A 431 8.44 -1.94 -12.15
N ILE A 432 9.61 -2.06 -12.81
CA ILE A 432 9.96 -1.22 -13.97
C ILE A 432 9.34 -1.83 -15.24
N ARG A 433 9.40 -3.16 -15.37
CA ARG A 433 8.97 -3.87 -16.58
C ARG A 433 7.51 -4.31 -16.56
N ILE A 434 6.86 -4.32 -15.40
CA ILE A 434 5.46 -4.73 -15.23
C ILE A 434 4.46 -4.05 -16.18
N PRO A 435 4.58 -2.75 -16.56
CA PRO A 435 3.58 -2.11 -17.43
C PRO A 435 3.36 -2.84 -18.75
N ARG A 436 4.41 -3.49 -19.29
CA ARG A 436 4.32 -4.26 -20.53
C ARG A 436 3.29 -5.38 -20.46
N LEU A 437 3.04 -5.97 -19.29
CA LEU A 437 2.05 -7.06 -19.17
C LEU A 437 0.60 -6.57 -19.27
N PHE A 438 0.34 -5.27 -19.12
CA PHE A 438 -0.99 -4.67 -19.19
C PHE A 438 -1.40 -4.32 -20.63
N GLU A 439 -0.43 -4.21 -21.54
CA GLU A 439 -0.64 -3.81 -22.93
C GLU A 439 -1.02 -5.01 -23.82
N LYS A 440 -1.94 -4.78 -24.76
CA LYS A 440 -2.27 -5.76 -25.79
C LYS A 440 -1.10 -5.90 -26.77
N PRO A 441 -0.87 -7.10 -27.29
CA PRO A 441 0.14 -7.27 -28.32
C PRO A 441 -0.21 -6.56 -29.63
N TYR A 442 0.79 -6.00 -30.32
CA TYR A 442 0.64 -5.57 -31.73
C TYR A 442 0.38 -6.81 -32.63
N LYS A 443 -0.04 -6.63 -33.89
CA LYS A 443 -0.49 -7.74 -34.79
C LYS A 443 0.45 -8.97 -34.88
N ASN A 444 1.76 -8.82 -34.63
CA ASN A 444 2.75 -9.91 -34.58
C ASN A 444 3.19 -10.32 -33.15
N GLY A 445 2.67 -9.65 -32.13
CA GLY A 445 3.04 -9.78 -30.72
C GLY A 445 2.17 -10.75 -29.92
N THR A 446 1.12 -11.34 -30.51
CA THR A 446 0.31 -12.36 -29.81
C THR A 446 1.18 -13.48 -29.26
N THR A 447 2.31 -13.77 -29.92
CA THR A 447 3.34 -14.69 -29.43
C THR A 447 3.97 -14.23 -28.12
N TRP A 448 4.36 -12.96 -27.94
CA TRP A 448 5.04 -12.53 -26.70
C TRP A 448 4.10 -12.56 -25.49
N ALA A 449 2.88 -12.05 -25.65
CA ALA A 449 1.90 -11.99 -24.56
C ALA A 449 1.50 -13.41 -24.14
N LYS A 450 1.32 -14.30 -25.13
CA LYS A 450 1.09 -15.72 -24.89
C LYS A 450 2.29 -16.38 -24.21
N VAL A 451 3.52 -16.19 -24.70
CA VAL A 451 4.72 -16.78 -24.08
C VAL A 451 4.89 -16.30 -22.64
N LYS A 452 4.67 -15.01 -22.36
CA LYS A 452 4.75 -14.49 -20.99
C LYS A 452 3.64 -15.01 -20.10
N PHE A 453 2.43 -15.13 -20.62
CA PHE A 453 1.34 -15.81 -19.93
C PHE A 453 1.72 -17.27 -19.60
N ASP A 454 2.10 -18.07 -20.60
CA ASP A 454 2.45 -19.49 -20.44
C ASP A 454 3.63 -19.68 -19.45
N GLU A 455 4.62 -18.79 -19.49
CA GLU A 455 5.76 -18.80 -18.57
C GLU A 455 5.33 -18.51 -17.12
N ILE A 456 4.57 -17.44 -16.92
CA ILE A 456 4.16 -16.99 -15.59
C ILE A 456 3.15 -17.96 -14.97
N ASP A 457 2.11 -18.34 -15.72
CA ASP A 457 1.10 -19.31 -15.30
C ASP A 457 1.72 -20.68 -15.03
N GLY A 458 2.62 -21.11 -15.90
CA GLY A 458 3.31 -22.39 -15.81
C GLY A 458 4.25 -22.53 -14.60
N GLN A 459 4.80 -21.44 -14.06
CA GLN A 459 5.87 -21.51 -13.05
C GLN A 459 5.61 -20.72 -11.76
N SER A 460 4.76 -19.70 -11.77
CA SER A 460 4.59 -18.79 -10.63
C SER A 460 3.51 -19.27 -9.67
N TYR A 461 3.67 -18.98 -8.39
CA TYR A 461 2.58 -19.08 -7.40
C TYR A 461 1.70 -17.84 -7.45
N GLY A 462 2.28 -16.67 -7.71
CA GLY A 462 1.54 -15.43 -7.88
C GLY A 462 2.34 -14.37 -8.62
N ILE A 463 1.67 -13.26 -8.93
CA ILE A 463 2.27 -12.09 -9.56
C ILE A 463 1.88 -10.82 -8.81
N HIS A 464 2.89 -10.02 -8.45
CA HIS A 464 2.72 -8.70 -7.85
C HIS A 464 2.38 -7.65 -8.93
N LEU A 465 1.23 -6.98 -8.80
CA LEU A 465 0.78 -5.97 -9.78
C LEU A 465 1.54 -4.64 -9.65
N TRP A 466 2.12 -4.37 -8.48
CA TRP A 466 2.85 -3.14 -8.17
C TRP A 466 1.93 -1.93 -8.34
N ASN A 467 0.78 -1.92 -7.66
CA ASN A 467 -0.30 -0.95 -7.89
C ASN A 467 0.16 0.51 -7.76
N LYS A 468 1.21 0.80 -6.98
CA LYS A 468 1.83 2.14 -6.98
C LYS A 468 2.29 2.59 -8.39
N GLN A 469 2.79 1.67 -9.20
CA GLN A 469 3.23 1.88 -10.58
C GLN A 469 2.10 1.68 -11.60
N THR A 470 1.22 0.70 -11.36
CA THR A 470 0.30 0.23 -12.41
C THR A 470 -1.14 0.69 -12.26
N ARG A 471 -1.54 1.32 -11.15
CA ARG A 471 -2.94 1.70 -10.87
C ARG A 471 -3.59 2.59 -11.93
N SER A 472 -2.81 3.34 -12.70
CA SER A 472 -3.31 4.21 -13.78
C SER A 472 -3.33 3.54 -15.15
N LEU A 473 -2.80 2.31 -15.25
CA LEU A 473 -2.77 1.57 -16.51
C LEU A 473 -4.11 0.85 -16.69
N LYS A 474 -4.63 0.80 -17.92
CA LYS A 474 -5.77 -0.08 -18.22
C LYS A 474 -5.27 -1.50 -18.39
N ILE A 475 -5.98 -2.49 -17.84
CA ILE A 475 -5.75 -3.90 -18.20
C ILE A 475 -6.35 -4.12 -19.60
N GLU A 476 -5.52 -4.14 -20.64
CA GLU A 476 -6.04 -4.29 -21.99
C GLU A 476 -6.48 -5.74 -22.28
N LYS A 477 -7.56 -5.89 -23.04
CA LYS A 477 -7.99 -7.21 -23.54
C LYS A 477 -6.89 -7.83 -24.40
N LEU A 478 -6.65 -9.13 -24.22
CA LEU A 478 -5.56 -9.91 -24.85
C LEU A 478 -4.15 -9.62 -24.33
N SER A 479 -3.97 -8.73 -23.34
CA SER A 479 -2.70 -8.59 -22.63
C SER A 479 -2.38 -9.86 -21.83
N ALA A 480 -1.11 -10.06 -21.47
CA ALA A 480 -0.71 -11.18 -20.63
C ALA A 480 -1.36 -11.09 -19.23
N MET A 481 -1.40 -9.89 -18.65
CA MET A 481 -2.04 -9.64 -17.36
C MET A 481 -3.55 -9.88 -17.40
N GLY A 482 -4.22 -9.39 -18.43
CA GLY A 482 -5.66 -9.60 -18.62
C GLY A 482 -6.00 -11.09 -18.71
N ARG A 483 -5.17 -11.88 -19.40
CA ARG A 483 -5.32 -13.34 -19.47
C ARG A 483 -5.09 -14.01 -18.13
N LEU A 484 -3.97 -13.73 -17.46
CA LEU A 484 -3.66 -14.25 -16.12
C LEU A 484 -4.82 -13.99 -15.15
N ILE A 485 -5.33 -12.77 -15.09
CA ILE A 485 -6.45 -12.45 -14.20
C ILE A 485 -7.71 -13.21 -14.63
N SER A 486 -8.07 -13.17 -15.92
CA SER A 486 -9.31 -13.81 -16.42
C SER A 486 -9.35 -15.32 -16.19
N GLU A 487 -8.20 -15.99 -16.20
CA GLU A 487 -8.10 -17.43 -15.95
C GLU A 487 -8.05 -17.77 -14.46
N HIS A 488 -7.82 -16.78 -13.59
CA HIS A 488 -7.66 -16.96 -12.14
C HIS A 488 -8.69 -16.23 -11.26
N CYS A 489 -9.68 -15.54 -11.84
CA CYS A 489 -10.80 -14.94 -11.11
C CYS A 489 -12.03 -15.89 -11.02
N ILE A 490 -13.00 -15.54 -10.17
CA ILE A 490 -14.23 -16.28 -9.90
C ILE A 490 -15.42 -15.62 -10.62
N ILE A 491 -15.68 -14.36 -10.27
CA ILE A 491 -16.75 -13.54 -10.83
C ILE A 491 -16.20 -12.84 -12.09
N CYS A 492 -14.93 -12.43 -12.06
CA CYS A 492 -14.25 -11.81 -13.20
C CYS A 492 -14.96 -10.54 -13.70
N GLN A 493 -15.64 -9.82 -12.83
CA GLN A 493 -16.35 -8.62 -13.20
C GLN A 493 -15.34 -7.53 -13.60
N ASP A 494 -15.56 -6.91 -14.76
CA ASP A 494 -14.85 -5.72 -15.20
C ASP A 494 -13.32 -5.83 -15.24
N VAL A 495 -12.78 -7.02 -15.55
CA VAL A 495 -11.33 -7.27 -15.68
C VAL A 495 -10.64 -6.23 -16.58
N TYR A 496 -11.33 -5.73 -17.59
CA TYR A 496 -10.79 -4.79 -18.57
C TYR A 496 -11.24 -3.34 -18.35
N ASP A 497 -12.01 -3.06 -17.29
CA ASP A 497 -12.52 -1.72 -16.94
C ASP A 497 -11.94 -1.23 -15.61
N SER A 498 -10.76 -1.74 -15.27
CA SER A 498 -10.02 -1.52 -14.02
C SER A 498 -8.81 -0.60 -14.17
#